data_AF-A0A8K0RKA4-F1
#
_entry.id   AF-A0A8K0RKA4-F1
#
_cell.length_a   1.000
_cell.length_b   1.000
_cell.length_c   1.000
_cell.angle_alpha   90.00
_cell.angle_beta   90.00
_cell.angle_gamma   90.00
#
_symmetry.space_group_name_H-M   'P 1'
#
loop_
_entity.id
_entity.type
_entity.pdbx_description
1 polymer ?
#
loop_
_entity_poly.entity_id
_entity_poly.type
_entity_poly.pdbx_seq_one_letter_code
_entity_poly.pdbx_strand_id
1 'polypeptide(L)'
;MEDIIQLNQDYQILICRLCQAAIRPGSSIELHFRRQHQLKGQVLKGIKDYYSTLELVDPKLAVTPKDNSQAIEYLAILTGYSCNACRYLTIAQDNAVRHWREAGHGEAEERWTQVRPQTWMGGHYARYWIVRDDSESNGPANAADTTSRSAMDEVIAASQARLEEEDAVRLRKGDLKEEIDRDSPWVKRLGWSHNIDSLPTQTGH
;
A
#
# COMPACT_ATOMS: atom_id res chain seq x y z
N MET A 1 21.28 7.42 13.35
CA MET A 1 20.23 8.32 13.87
C MET A 1 19.38 8.84 12.72
N GLU A 2 20.01 9.16 11.60
CA GLU A 2 19.37 9.56 10.35
C GLU A 2 18.30 8.57 9.87
N ASP A 3 18.39 7.27 10.18
CA ASP A 3 17.38 6.26 9.81
C ASP A 3 16.07 6.28 10.59
N ILE A 4 15.99 7.07 11.66
CA ILE A 4 14.78 7.14 12.52
C ILE A 4 14.03 8.45 12.30
N ILE A 5 14.76 9.55 12.14
CA ILE A 5 14.21 10.90 12.05
C ILE A 5 14.83 11.65 10.88
N GLN A 6 14.03 12.50 10.25
CA GLN A 6 14.49 13.46 9.25
C GLN A 6 13.93 14.85 9.57
N LEU A 7 14.77 15.88 9.53
CA LEU A 7 14.30 17.26 9.51
C LEU A 7 14.01 17.67 8.06
N ASN A 8 12.78 18.08 7.79
CA ASN A 8 12.50 18.83 6.58
C ASN A 8 12.86 20.30 6.82
N GLN A 9 13.88 20.80 6.13
CA GLN A 9 14.40 22.16 6.33
C GLN A 9 13.47 23.24 5.76
N ASP A 10 12.75 22.97 4.68
CA ASP A 10 11.87 23.97 4.04
C ASP A 10 10.69 24.33 4.95
N TYR A 11 10.18 23.36 5.69
CA TYR A 11 9.02 23.53 6.58
C TYR A 11 9.40 23.55 8.06
N GLN A 12 10.66 23.26 8.41
CA GLN A 12 11.14 23.09 9.78
C GLN A 12 10.31 22.04 10.56
N ILE A 13 9.94 20.95 9.90
CA ILE A 13 9.10 19.88 10.46
C ILE A 13 9.93 18.62 10.64
N LEU A 14 9.78 17.97 11.79
CA LEU A 14 10.40 16.67 12.07
C LEU A 14 9.53 15.53 11.53
N ILE A 15 10.14 14.67 10.72
CA ILE A 15 9.51 13.49 10.13
C ILE A 15 10.05 12.23 10.81
N CYS A 16 9.15 11.36 11.25
CA CYS A 16 9.49 10.00 11.64
C CYS A 16 9.64 9.14 10.39
N ARG A 17 10.83 8.58 10.14
CA ARG A 17 11.06 7.69 9.00
C ARG A 17 10.42 6.30 9.19
N LEU A 18 10.16 5.89 10.44
CA LEU A 18 9.58 4.59 10.75
C LEU A 18 8.09 4.49 10.40
N CYS A 19 7.33 5.56 10.62
CA CYS A 19 5.91 5.62 10.24
C CYS A 19 5.63 6.57 9.07
N GLN A 20 6.67 7.21 8.53
CA GLN A 20 6.60 8.13 7.40
C GLN A 20 5.59 9.28 7.61
N ALA A 21 5.59 9.85 8.82
CA ALA A 21 4.67 10.91 9.23
C ALA A 21 5.39 12.01 10.03
N ALA A 22 4.89 13.23 9.96
CA ALA A 22 5.39 14.36 10.75
C ALA A 22 5.00 14.23 12.23
N ILE A 23 5.89 14.72 13.09
CA ILE A 23 5.74 14.66 14.54
C ILE A 23 5.61 16.07 15.09
N ARG A 24 4.69 16.25 16.03
CA ARG A 24 4.51 17.53 16.72
C ARG A 24 5.70 17.81 17.66
N PRO A 25 6.15 19.06 17.79
CA PRO A 25 7.31 19.42 18.60
C PRO A 25 7.07 19.28 20.11
N GLY A 26 8.16 19.34 20.88
CA GLY A 26 8.11 19.25 22.34
C GLY A 26 7.98 17.81 22.84
N SER A 27 7.26 17.62 23.95
CA SER A 27 7.15 16.31 24.62
C SER A 27 6.45 15.23 23.78
N SER A 28 5.69 15.62 22.74
CA SER A 28 5.08 14.66 21.81
C SER A 28 6.09 13.87 21.00
N ILE A 29 7.30 14.37 20.78
CA ILE A 29 8.34 13.63 20.05
C ILE A 29 8.78 12.41 20.87
N GLU A 30 9.15 12.63 22.14
CA GLU A 30 9.54 11.54 23.05
C GLU A 30 8.39 10.53 23.21
N LEU A 31 7.16 11.04 23.35
CA LEU A 31 5.96 10.21 23.48
C LEU A 31 5.70 9.35 22.23
N HIS A 32 5.87 9.93 21.04
CA HIS A 32 5.70 9.26 19.77
C HIS A 32 6.66 8.07 19.66
N PHE A 33 7.96 8.28 19.83
CA PHE A 33 8.95 7.21 19.73
C PHE A 33 8.81 6.15 20.81
N ARG A 34 8.45 6.55 22.04
CA ARG A 34 8.23 5.59 23.14
C ARG A 34 6.98 4.74 22.91
N ARG A 35 5.87 5.30 22.41
CA ARG A 35 4.60 4.59 22.27
C ARG A 35 4.44 3.87 20.93
N GLN A 36 4.79 4.53 19.83
CA GLN A 36 4.59 4.00 18.48
C GLN A 36 5.72 3.06 18.06
N HIS A 37 6.94 3.32 18.53
CA HIS A 37 8.13 2.58 18.10
C HIS A 37 8.88 1.89 19.26
N GLN A 38 8.39 2.03 20.50
CA GLN A 38 8.94 1.37 21.69
C GLN A 38 10.44 1.64 21.92
N LEU A 39 10.96 2.77 21.40
CA LEU A 39 12.35 3.17 21.56
C LEU A 39 12.64 3.58 23.01
N LYS A 40 13.83 3.22 23.49
CA LYS A 40 14.27 3.42 24.88
C LYS A 40 15.77 3.72 24.94
N GLY A 41 16.24 4.08 26.13
CA GLY A 41 17.68 4.23 26.43
C GLY A 41 18.36 5.33 25.62
N GLN A 42 19.60 5.07 25.21
CA GLN A 42 20.46 6.05 24.54
C GLN A 42 19.90 6.53 23.20
N VAL A 43 19.16 5.70 22.47
CA VAL A 43 18.56 6.09 21.19
C VAL A 43 17.52 7.18 21.39
N LEU A 44 16.59 6.99 22.33
CA LEU A 44 15.56 7.99 22.62
C LEU A 44 16.17 9.27 23.20
N LYS A 45 17.21 9.15 24.04
CA LYS A 45 17.95 10.29 24.55
C LYS A 45 18.63 11.07 23.43
N GLY A 46 19.32 10.39 22.51
CA GLY A 46 19.97 11.02 21.37
C GLY A 46 19.00 11.75 20.44
N ILE A 47 17.83 11.15 20.17
CA ILE A 47 16.74 11.83 19.42
C ILE A 47 16.32 13.11 20.14
N LYS A 48 16.13 13.04 21.46
CA LYS A 48 15.76 14.19 22.30
C LYS A 48 16.79 15.29 22.29
N ASP A 49 18.03 14.95 22.54
CA ASP A 49 19.12 15.91 22.60
C ASP A 49 19.28 16.62 21.24
N TYR A 50 19.10 15.90 20.13
CA TYR A 50 19.10 16.49 18.79
C TYR A 50 17.98 17.51 18.58
N TYR A 51 16.70 17.12 18.74
CA TYR A 51 15.59 18.04 18.42
C TYR A 51 15.44 19.19 19.41
N SER A 52 15.98 19.06 20.63
CA SER A 52 15.92 20.13 21.63
C SER A 52 16.71 21.37 21.22
N THR A 53 17.57 21.25 20.20
CA THR A 53 18.34 22.36 19.63
C THR A 53 17.66 23.02 18.43
N LEU A 54 16.53 22.48 17.96
CA LEU A 54 15.85 22.89 16.74
C LEU A 54 14.57 23.69 17.03
N GLU A 55 14.34 24.73 16.24
CA GLU A 55 13.07 25.46 16.22
C GLU A 55 12.10 24.78 15.24
N LEU A 56 11.32 23.83 15.78
CA LEU A 56 10.40 23.01 14.98
C LEU A 56 9.01 23.63 14.87
N VAL A 57 8.45 23.60 13.67
CA VAL A 57 7.06 23.98 13.38
C VAL A 57 6.12 22.83 13.67
N ASP A 58 4.98 23.13 14.29
CA ASP A 58 3.93 22.13 14.52
C ASP A 58 3.25 21.77 13.17
N PRO A 59 3.32 20.50 12.70
CA PRO A 59 2.70 20.08 11.45
C PRO A 59 1.17 20.29 11.42
N LYS A 60 0.54 20.42 12.59
CA LYS A 60 -0.89 20.75 12.69
C LYS A 60 -1.20 22.15 12.16
N LEU A 61 -0.29 23.08 12.40
CA LEU A 61 -0.43 24.49 12.05
C LEU A 61 0.37 24.87 10.80
N ALA A 62 1.28 24.00 10.37
CA ALA A 62 2.08 24.19 9.19
C ALA A 62 1.22 24.43 7.93
N VAL A 63 1.78 25.23 7.02
CA VAL A 63 1.24 25.38 5.68
C VAL A 63 1.38 24.03 4.95
N THR A 64 0.32 23.63 4.25
CA THR A 64 0.40 22.46 3.37
C THR A 64 1.08 22.87 2.07
N PRO A 65 1.98 22.03 1.52
CA PRO A 65 2.48 22.21 0.17
C PRO A 65 1.36 22.43 -0.85
N LYS A 66 1.70 23.09 -1.95
CA LYS A 66 0.78 23.28 -3.07
C LYS A 66 0.56 21.95 -3.80
N ASP A 67 -0.57 21.80 -4.46
CA ASP A 67 -0.80 20.65 -5.33
C ASP A 67 0.21 20.61 -6.47
N ASN A 68 0.54 19.39 -6.90
CA ASN A 68 1.54 19.08 -7.91
C ASN A 68 2.95 19.53 -7.51
N SER A 69 3.20 19.69 -6.21
CA SER A 69 4.54 19.84 -5.64
C SER A 69 5.30 18.52 -5.69
N GLN A 70 6.63 18.59 -5.59
CA GLN A 70 7.47 17.41 -5.48
C GLN A 70 7.14 16.65 -4.19
N ALA A 71 7.29 15.32 -4.23
CA ALA A 71 7.11 14.48 -3.05
C ALA A 71 8.06 14.95 -1.96
N ILE A 72 7.53 15.16 -0.76
CA ILE A 72 8.37 15.38 0.41
C ILE A 72 8.96 14.03 0.80
N GLU A 73 10.29 13.98 0.82
CA GLU A 73 11.02 12.75 1.17
C GLU A 73 10.62 12.24 2.55
N TYR A 74 10.59 10.91 2.69
CA TYR A 74 10.26 10.18 3.91
C TYR A 74 8.84 10.34 4.45
N LEU A 75 7.96 11.08 3.77
CA LEU A 75 6.52 11.02 4.00
C LEU A 75 5.85 9.96 3.13
N ALA A 76 4.84 9.28 3.68
CA ALA A 76 4.09 8.28 2.95
C ALA A 76 3.36 8.90 1.76
N ILE A 77 3.65 8.42 0.56
CA ILE A 77 2.84 8.70 -0.63
C ILE A 77 1.66 7.73 -0.60
N LEU A 78 0.46 8.27 -0.54
CA LEU A 78 -0.77 7.51 -0.44
C LEU A 78 -1.43 7.39 -1.82
N THR A 79 -2.39 6.48 -1.94
CA THR A 79 -3.35 6.47 -3.03
C THR A 79 -4.62 7.16 -2.54
N GLY A 80 -5.11 8.14 -3.30
CA GLY A 80 -6.33 8.85 -2.96
C GLY A 80 -7.13 9.31 -4.17
N TYR A 81 -8.15 10.11 -3.91
CA TYR A 81 -9.14 10.53 -4.87
C TYR A 81 -9.36 12.04 -4.74
N SER A 82 -9.23 12.75 -5.86
CA SER A 82 -9.59 14.16 -6.01
C SER A 82 -10.96 14.25 -6.63
N CYS A 83 -11.85 15.06 -6.06
CA CYS A 83 -13.09 15.43 -6.73
C CYS A 83 -12.77 16.25 -7.99
N ASN A 84 -13.52 16.01 -9.07
CA ASN A 84 -13.32 16.73 -10.34
C ASN A 84 -14.08 18.07 -10.39
N ALA A 85 -15.07 18.26 -9.51
CA ALA A 85 -15.89 19.47 -9.45
C ALA A 85 -15.41 20.49 -8.40
N CYS A 86 -14.65 20.07 -7.39
CA CYS A 86 -14.15 20.95 -6.34
C CYS A 86 -12.85 20.44 -5.71
N ARG A 87 -12.27 21.20 -4.77
CA ARG A 87 -10.97 20.91 -4.16
C ARG A 87 -10.98 19.73 -3.15
N TYR A 88 -12.06 18.97 -3.03
CA TYR A 88 -12.15 17.87 -2.07
C TYR A 88 -11.13 16.76 -2.37
N LEU A 89 -10.39 16.33 -1.34
CA LEU A 89 -9.45 15.21 -1.39
C LEU A 89 -9.74 14.22 -0.28
N THR A 90 -9.58 12.94 -0.59
CA THR A 90 -9.67 11.86 0.39
C THR A 90 -8.82 10.67 -0.02
N ILE A 91 -8.47 9.81 0.93
CA ILE A 91 -7.80 8.53 0.64
C ILE A 91 -8.80 7.36 0.60
N ALA A 92 -10.05 7.60 0.97
CA ALA A 92 -11.09 6.58 1.01
C ALA A 92 -12.10 6.79 -0.14
N GLN A 93 -12.24 5.78 -0.99
CA GLN A 93 -13.13 5.85 -2.15
C GLN A 93 -14.58 6.12 -1.76
N ASP A 94 -15.07 5.46 -0.71
CA ASP A 94 -16.44 5.66 -0.19
C ASP A 94 -16.71 7.11 0.21
N ASN A 95 -15.70 7.81 0.74
CA ASN A 95 -15.82 9.22 1.07
C ASN A 95 -15.90 10.09 -0.19
N ALA A 96 -15.22 9.73 -1.28
CA ALA A 96 -15.32 10.45 -2.55
C ALA A 96 -16.73 10.29 -3.16
N VAL A 97 -17.27 9.07 -3.15
CA VAL A 97 -18.64 8.77 -3.60
C VAL A 97 -19.66 9.56 -2.78
N ARG A 98 -19.53 9.52 -1.45
CA ARG A 98 -20.43 10.24 -0.54
C ARG A 98 -20.34 11.75 -0.72
N HIS A 99 -19.12 12.29 -0.81
CA HIS A 99 -18.89 13.71 -1.06
C HIS A 99 -19.59 14.18 -2.35
N TRP A 100 -19.46 13.44 -3.44
CA TRP A 100 -20.09 13.81 -4.72
C TRP A 100 -21.60 13.99 -4.61
N ARG A 101 -22.26 13.08 -3.88
CA ARG A 101 -23.71 13.13 -3.64
C ARG A 101 -24.09 14.28 -2.69
N GLU A 102 -23.39 14.42 -1.58
CA GLU A 102 -23.68 15.44 -0.55
C GLU A 102 -23.41 16.87 -1.03
N ALA A 103 -22.41 17.06 -1.89
CA ALA A 103 -22.04 18.36 -2.45
C ALA A 103 -22.90 18.76 -3.66
N GLY A 104 -23.69 17.85 -4.23
CA GLY A 104 -24.61 18.15 -5.32
C GLY A 104 -23.93 18.38 -6.67
N HIS A 105 -22.81 17.72 -6.96
CA HIS A 105 -22.02 17.92 -8.19
C HIS A 105 -22.66 17.36 -9.49
N GLY A 106 -23.90 16.87 -9.42
CA GLY A 106 -24.68 16.42 -10.58
C GLY A 106 -24.28 15.06 -11.15
N GLU A 107 -24.63 14.82 -12.41
CA GLU A 107 -24.32 13.58 -13.14
C GLU A 107 -23.10 13.81 -14.03
N ALA A 108 -21.92 13.44 -13.54
CA ALA A 108 -20.72 13.33 -14.35
C ALA A 108 -20.31 11.85 -14.48
N GLU A 109 -19.77 11.49 -15.64
CA GLU A 109 -19.15 10.18 -15.89
C GLU A 109 -17.90 10.01 -15.02
N GLU A 110 -17.02 11.02 -15.02
CA GLU A 110 -15.79 11.05 -14.22
C GLU A 110 -15.95 11.97 -13.01
N ARG A 111 -16.36 11.38 -11.89
CA ARG A 111 -16.69 12.10 -10.64
C ARG A 111 -15.44 12.44 -9.80
N TRP A 112 -14.42 11.60 -9.88
CA TRP A 112 -13.15 11.78 -9.19
C TRP A 112 -12.02 11.14 -9.97
N THR A 113 -10.83 11.68 -9.79
CA THR A 113 -9.60 11.13 -10.37
C THR A 113 -8.73 10.55 -9.27
N GLN A 114 -8.16 9.37 -9.53
CA GLN A 114 -7.17 8.78 -8.64
C GLN A 114 -5.88 9.62 -8.67
N VAL A 115 -5.39 10.00 -7.50
CA VAL A 115 -4.22 10.87 -7.33
C VAL A 115 -3.29 10.31 -6.26
N ARG A 116 -2.08 10.87 -6.18
CA ARG A 116 -1.07 10.50 -5.19
C ARG A 116 -0.92 11.60 -4.13
N PRO A 117 -1.72 11.60 -3.05
CA PRO A 117 -1.60 12.62 -2.03
C PRO A 117 -0.54 12.29 -0.97
N GLN A 118 0.01 13.34 -0.37
CA GLN A 118 0.74 13.28 0.90
C GLN A 118 0.01 14.11 1.96
N THR A 119 0.33 13.83 3.23
CA THR A 119 -0.14 14.60 4.39
C THR A 119 0.97 14.67 5.43
N TRP A 120 1.01 15.75 6.21
CA TRP A 120 1.92 15.83 7.34
C TRP A 120 1.57 14.78 8.41
N MET A 121 0.28 14.66 8.74
CA MET A 121 -0.21 13.75 9.76
C MET A 121 -1.40 12.94 9.23
N GLY A 122 -1.53 11.69 9.68
CA GLY A 122 -2.68 10.85 9.37
C GLY A 122 -3.92 11.15 10.24
N GLY A 123 -5.00 10.41 9.98
CA GLY A 123 -6.22 10.46 10.79
C GLY A 123 -6.98 11.77 10.65
N HIS A 124 -7.60 12.24 11.74
CA HIS A 124 -8.45 13.45 11.75
C HIS A 124 -7.67 14.75 11.59
N TYR A 125 -6.34 14.73 11.68
CA TYR A 125 -5.48 15.88 11.39
C TYR A 125 -4.98 15.90 9.95
N ALA A 126 -5.41 14.95 9.10
CA ALA A 126 -4.92 14.86 7.74
C ALA A 126 -5.34 16.07 6.90
N ARG A 127 -4.35 16.64 6.20
CA ARG A 127 -4.52 17.75 5.27
C ARG A 127 -3.71 17.41 4.04
N TYR A 128 -4.41 16.97 3.00
CA TYR A 128 -3.80 16.38 1.81
C TYR A 128 -3.43 17.44 0.76
N TRP A 129 -2.30 17.20 0.09
CA TRP A 129 -1.92 17.85 -1.16
C TRP A 129 -1.53 16.78 -2.17
N ILE A 130 -1.73 17.07 -3.45
CA ILE A 130 -1.38 16.16 -4.55
C ILE A 130 0.12 16.31 -4.85
N VAL A 131 0.80 15.19 -4.98
CA VAL A 131 2.20 15.13 -5.40
C VAL A 131 2.27 15.00 -6.93
N ARG A 132 3.29 15.61 -7.54
CA ARG A 132 3.56 15.47 -8.97
C ARG A 132 3.80 14.01 -9.34
N ASP A 133 3.16 13.56 -10.42
CA ASP A 133 3.52 12.30 -11.07
C ASP A 133 4.71 12.53 -12.00
N ASP A 134 5.89 12.12 -11.55
CA ASP A 134 7.11 12.14 -12.39
C ASP A 134 7.09 11.02 -13.46
N SER A 135 6.03 10.22 -13.52
CA SER A 135 5.83 9.13 -14.48
C SER A 135 5.57 9.60 -15.92
N GLU A 136 5.28 10.89 -16.15
CA GLU A 136 5.06 11.44 -17.50
C GLU A 136 6.30 12.11 -18.13
N SER A 137 7.45 12.08 -17.46
CA SER A 137 8.72 12.51 -18.05
C SER A 137 9.34 11.43 -18.97
N ASN A 138 8.56 10.88 -19.90
CA ASN A 138 9.12 10.10 -21.01
C ASN A 138 9.46 11.05 -22.18
N GLY A 139 10.57 11.76 -22.04
CA GLY A 139 11.37 12.14 -23.22
C GLY A 139 11.91 10.87 -23.90
N PRO A 140 12.20 10.88 -25.21
CA PRO A 140 12.45 9.66 -25.98
C PRO A 140 13.79 9.04 -25.57
N ALA A 141 13.75 8.12 -24.61
CA ALA A 141 14.91 7.40 -24.13
C ALA A 141 14.93 5.98 -24.71
N ASN A 142 15.71 5.84 -25.79
CA ASN A 142 16.57 4.69 -26.10
C ASN A 142 15.90 3.33 -26.42
N ALA A 143 15.94 2.99 -27.70
CA ALA A 143 15.57 1.70 -28.31
C ALA A 143 16.35 0.46 -27.80
N ALA A 144 17.15 0.57 -26.74
CA ALA A 144 17.90 -0.53 -26.14
C ALA A 144 17.10 -1.28 -25.05
N ASP A 145 16.09 -0.64 -24.45
CA ASP A 145 15.33 -1.21 -23.33
C ASP A 145 14.24 -2.21 -23.79
N THR A 146 13.75 -2.07 -25.02
CA THR A 146 12.77 -3.00 -25.61
C THR A 146 13.35 -4.40 -25.84
N THR A 147 14.63 -4.49 -26.23
CA THR A 147 15.32 -5.76 -26.46
C THR A 147 15.51 -6.55 -25.16
N SER A 148 15.76 -5.86 -24.03
CA SER A 148 15.95 -6.53 -22.73
C SER A 148 14.64 -7.07 -22.14
N ARG A 149 13.51 -6.38 -22.34
CA ARG A 149 12.19 -6.87 -21.90
C ARG A 149 11.74 -8.09 -22.71
N SER A 150 11.95 -8.06 -24.03
CA SER A 150 11.63 -9.20 -24.92
C SER A 150 12.39 -10.47 -24.53
N ALA A 151 13.66 -10.35 -24.11
CA ALA A 151 14.46 -11.50 -23.68
C ALA A 151 13.99 -12.10 -22.34
N MET A 152 13.49 -11.27 -21.41
CA MET A 152 12.95 -11.76 -20.14
C MET A 152 11.59 -12.45 -20.33
N ASP A 153 10.72 -11.90 -21.18
CA ASP A 153 9.42 -12.52 -21.48
C ASP A 153 9.58 -13.90 -22.14
N GLU A 154 10.61 -14.10 -22.98
CA GLU A 154 10.92 -15.39 -23.59
C GLU A 154 11.40 -16.44 -22.57
N VAL A 155 12.18 -16.02 -21.57
CA VAL A 155 12.63 -16.89 -20.46
C VAL A 155 11.46 -17.30 -19.55
N ILE A 156 10.50 -16.39 -19.32
CA ILE A 156 9.29 -16.69 -18.55
C ILE A 156 8.42 -17.70 -19.31
N ALA A 157 8.20 -17.49 -20.61
CA ALA A 157 7.42 -18.40 -21.44
C ALA A 157 8.03 -19.81 -21.50
N ALA A 158 9.36 -19.92 -21.67
CA ALA A 158 10.05 -21.22 -21.67
C ALA A 158 9.93 -21.94 -20.31
N SER A 159 9.96 -21.19 -19.21
CA SER A 159 9.79 -21.74 -17.86
C SER A 159 8.36 -22.24 -17.61
N GLN A 160 7.35 -21.51 -18.09
CA GLN A 160 5.95 -21.90 -17.98
C GLN A 160 5.65 -23.17 -18.78
N ALA A 161 6.14 -23.28 -20.01
CA ALA A 161 5.96 -24.48 -20.84
C ALA A 161 6.56 -25.75 -20.18
N ARG A 162 7.72 -25.62 -19.53
CA ARG A 162 8.35 -26.75 -18.80
C ARG A 162 7.53 -27.17 -17.58
N LEU A 163 6.93 -26.22 -16.87
CA LEU A 163 6.07 -26.51 -15.72
C LEU A 163 4.76 -27.18 -16.16
N GLU A 164 4.16 -26.73 -17.26
CA GLU A 164 2.95 -27.34 -17.83
C GLU A 164 3.20 -28.78 -18.30
N GLU A 165 4.37 -29.06 -18.89
CA GLU A 165 4.76 -30.42 -19.27
C GLU A 165 4.95 -31.32 -18.04
N GLU A 166 5.60 -30.82 -16.99
CA GLU A 166 5.74 -31.55 -15.73
C GLU A 166 4.39 -31.84 -15.05
N ASP A 167 3.46 -30.88 -15.06
CA ASP A 167 2.11 -31.06 -14.51
C ASP A 167 1.26 -32.01 -15.35
N ALA A 168 1.37 -31.98 -16.68
CA ALA A 168 0.73 -32.96 -17.56
C ALA A 168 1.24 -34.40 -17.31
N VAL A 169 2.52 -34.55 -16.96
CA VAL A 169 3.08 -35.85 -16.56
C VAL A 169 2.54 -36.29 -15.19
N ARG A 170 2.41 -35.36 -14.22
CA ARG A 170 1.80 -35.66 -12.91
C ARG A 170 0.35 -36.09 -13.05
N LEU A 171 -0.43 -35.42 -13.90
CA LEU A 171 -1.83 -35.77 -14.20
C LEU A 171 -1.94 -37.17 -14.84
N ARG A 172 -1.06 -37.51 -15.79
CA ARG A 172 -1.01 -38.88 -16.35
C ARG A 172 -0.65 -39.96 -15.31
N LYS A 173 0.13 -39.61 -14.29
CA LYS A 173 0.49 -40.54 -13.20
C LYS A 173 -0.63 -40.71 -12.17
N GLY A 174 -1.47 -39.70 -11.99
CA GLY A 174 -2.64 -39.71 -11.10
C GLY A 174 -3.82 -40.55 -11.61
N ASP A 175 -3.88 -40.87 -12.90
CA ASP A 175 -4.90 -41.76 -13.49
C ASP A 175 -4.65 -43.26 -13.25
N LEU A 176 -3.52 -43.62 -12.60
CA LEU A 176 -3.42 -44.96 -12.01
C LEU A 176 -4.33 -44.98 -10.78
N LYS A 177 -5.50 -45.62 -10.93
CA LYS A 177 -6.53 -45.80 -9.91
C LYS A 177 -5.92 -46.36 -8.61
N GLU A 178 -5.43 -45.48 -7.75
CA GLU A 178 -5.07 -45.83 -6.38
C GLU A 178 -6.39 -46.12 -5.65
N GLU A 179 -6.65 -47.39 -5.44
CA GLU A 179 -7.77 -47.89 -4.66
C GLU A 179 -7.58 -47.39 -3.22
N ILE A 180 -8.35 -46.37 -2.85
CA ILE A 180 -8.36 -45.80 -1.50
C ILE A 180 -8.76 -46.91 -0.53
N ASP A 181 -7.82 -47.31 0.33
CA ASP A 181 -8.04 -48.31 1.38
C ASP A 181 -8.98 -47.72 2.45
N ARG A 182 -10.27 -48.09 2.32
CA ARG A 182 -11.37 -47.64 3.17
C ARG A 182 -11.32 -48.22 4.58
N ASP A 183 -10.43 -49.18 4.87
CA ASP A 183 -10.30 -49.81 6.18
C ASP A 183 -9.16 -49.24 7.02
N SER A 184 -8.44 -48.24 6.51
CA SER A 184 -7.31 -47.63 7.22
C SER A 184 -7.74 -47.03 8.58
N PRO A 185 -7.04 -47.37 9.69
CA PRO A 185 -7.37 -46.89 11.04
C PRO A 185 -7.41 -45.36 11.18
N TRP A 186 -6.71 -44.64 10.30
CA TRP A 186 -6.71 -43.18 10.23
C TRP A 186 -8.05 -42.60 9.75
N VAL A 187 -8.71 -43.24 8.78
CA VAL A 187 -10.01 -42.80 8.23
C VAL A 187 -11.13 -42.94 9.28
N LYS A 188 -11.10 -44.01 10.07
CA LYS A 188 -12.06 -44.26 11.16
C LYS A 188 -11.90 -43.27 12.33
N ARG A 189 -10.70 -42.72 12.53
CA ARG A 189 -10.40 -41.79 13.65
C ARG A 189 -10.88 -40.37 13.41
N LEU A 190 -10.98 -39.94 12.15
CA LEU A 190 -11.39 -38.57 11.77
C LEU A 190 -12.88 -38.44 11.42
N GLY A 191 -13.65 -39.54 11.41
CA GLY A 191 -15.11 -39.49 11.25
C GLY A 191 -15.59 -39.07 9.87
N TRP A 192 -14.82 -39.34 8.81
CA TRP A 192 -15.13 -38.93 7.43
C TRP A 192 -16.06 -39.90 6.67
N SER A 193 -16.62 -40.91 7.34
CA SER A 193 -17.51 -41.91 6.72
C SER A 193 -18.91 -41.39 6.37
N HIS A 194 -19.31 -40.20 6.83
CA HIS A 194 -20.73 -39.80 6.81
C HIS A 194 -21.12 -38.65 5.88
N ASN A 195 -20.23 -38.06 5.07
CA ASN A 195 -20.55 -36.82 4.36
C ASN A 195 -20.20 -36.77 2.86
N ILE A 196 -20.20 -37.92 2.17
CA ILE A 196 -19.97 -37.95 0.70
C ILE A 196 -21.29 -38.02 -0.10
N ASP A 197 -22.42 -38.34 0.53
CA ASP A 197 -23.74 -38.33 -0.14
C ASP A 197 -24.53 -37.07 0.19
N SER A 198 -24.23 -35.95 -0.47
CA SER A 198 -25.15 -34.82 -0.61
C SER A 198 -24.72 -33.94 -1.79
N LEU A 199 -24.94 -34.43 -3.01
CA LEU A 199 -25.12 -33.56 -4.18
C LEU A 199 -26.57 -33.73 -4.68
N PRO A 200 -27.30 -32.61 -4.92
CA PRO A 200 -28.65 -32.69 -5.47
C PRO A 200 -28.60 -33.12 -6.94
N THR A 201 -29.32 -34.17 -7.27
CA THR A 201 -29.59 -34.65 -8.63
C THR A 201 -30.41 -33.59 -9.36
N GLN A 202 -29.79 -32.86 -10.31
CA GLN A 202 -30.55 -32.12 -11.32
C GLN A 202 -31.14 -33.12 -12.32
N THR A 203 -32.45 -33.05 -12.44
CA THR A 203 -33.34 -33.67 -13.43
C THR A 203 -32.94 -33.33 -14.87
N GLY A 204 -32.97 -34.34 -15.73
CA GLY A 204 -33.01 -34.17 -17.19
C GLY A 204 -33.76 -35.33 -17.83
N HIS A 205 -35.06 -35.14 -18.09
CA HIS A 205 -35.78 -35.51 -19.31
C HIS A 205 -37.24 -35.04 -19.24
#